data_AF-A0A2M9YPE5-F1
#
_entry.id   AF-A0A2M9YPE5-F1
#
_cell.length_a   1.000
_cell.length_b   1.000
_cell.length_c   1.000
_cell.angle_alpha   90.00
_cell.angle_beta   90.00
_cell.angle_gamma   90.00
#
_symmetry.space_group_name_H-M   'P 1'
#
loop_
_entity.id
_entity.type
_entity.pdbx_description
1 polymer ?
#
loop_
_entity_poly.entity_id
_entity_poly.type
_entity_poly.pdbx_seq_one_letter_code
_entity_poly.pdbx_strand_id
1 'polypeptide(L)'
;MKKTKSLYQDLKPKRKDWVLALISLTFVAMGFFLLPKNRDVGIVTIAFFGVCAGTFLTTIFRKLRESKFQSISVGVSGGVDIKPSRLRVWLMAFLLISLGTILAVFGDSYPFLLGILAYVIAGFGILLVAMILFGTIPVGFLRFDPDGFRIGRRKWTILLPWDEIAEVRAGEFNSNAAVFLFLRSYDRIRTEPEEFYQKAIQEILSSEGWIGSHFMILTSNYGMSSPVLAEAIERYKSQPEAREELNRTRIEM
;
A
#
# COMPACT_ATOMS: atom_id res chain seq x y z
N MET A 1 20.73 13.03 26.95
CA MET A 1 20.09 12.03 26.08
C MET A 1 20.57 12.24 24.64
N LYS A 2 21.39 11.32 24.09
CA LYS A 2 21.71 11.32 22.65
C LYS A 2 20.42 10.98 21.89
N LYS A 3 19.99 11.83 20.95
CA LYS A 3 18.89 11.50 20.03
C LYS A 3 19.34 10.30 19.19
N THR A 4 18.86 9.11 19.53
CA THR A 4 19.00 7.93 18.67
C THR A 4 18.33 8.29 17.34
N LYS A 5 19.12 8.32 16.25
CA LYS A 5 18.54 8.53 14.91
C LYS A 5 17.60 7.35 14.66
N SER A 6 16.31 7.62 14.42
CA SER A 6 15.36 6.58 14.02
C SER A 6 15.89 5.87 12.77
N LEU A 7 15.83 4.54 12.77
CA LEU A 7 16.24 3.67 11.66
C LEU A 7 15.47 3.99 10.36
N TYR A 8 14.32 4.66 10.49
CA TYR A 8 13.39 4.99 9.40
C TYR A 8 13.45 6.46 8.97
N GLN A 9 14.55 7.17 9.21
CA GLN A 9 14.71 8.57 8.81
C GLN A 9 14.56 8.79 7.30
N ASP A 10 14.87 7.78 6.48
CA ASP A 10 14.76 7.86 5.01
C ASP A 10 13.30 7.84 4.52
N LEU A 11 12.35 7.48 5.38
CA LEU A 11 10.90 7.53 5.09
C LEU A 11 10.31 8.94 5.25
N LYS A 12 11.11 9.95 5.59
CA LYS A 12 10.62 11.33 5.74
C LYS A 12 10.02 11.87 4.42
N PRO A 13 9.03 12.77 4.50
CA PRO A 13 8.55 13.48 3.33
C PRO A 13 9.69 14.19 2.60
N LYS A 14 9.75 13.99 1.28
CA LYS A 14 10.73 14.65 0.42
C LYS A 14 10.22 16.05 0.06
N ARG A 15 11.12 16.93 -0.42
CA ARG A 15 10.75 18.28 -0.88
C ARG A 15 9.62 18.24 -1.92
N LYS A 16 9.67 17.28 -2.84
CA LYS A 16 8.62 16.98 -3.83
C LYS A 16 7.24 16.86 -3.18
N ASP A 17 7.10 16.12 -2.08
CA ASP A 17 5.80 15.85 -1.47
C ASP A 17 5.18 17.15 -0.96
N TRP A 18 5.99 18.00 -0.31
CA TRP A 18 5.57 19.31 0.19
C TRP A 18 5.22 20.29 -0.94
N VAL A 19 6.02 20.33 -2.00
CA VAL A 19 5.77 21.20 -3.16
C VAL A 19 4.47 20.82 -3.84
N LEU A 20 4.22 19.53 -4.07
CA LEU A 20 2.98 19.05 -4.69
C LEU A 20 1.76 19.34 -3.82
N ALA A 21 1.85 19.14 -2.51
CA ALA A 21 0.78 19.49 -1.58
C ALA A 21 0.49 21.00 -1.60
N LEU A 22 1.53 21.85 -1.57
CA LEU A 22 1.39 23.30 -1.61
C LEU A 22 0.71 23.75 -2.91
N ILE A 23 1.18 23.28 -4.06
CA ILE A 23 0.59 23.61 -5.37
C ILE A 23 -0.89 23.22 -5.38
N SER A 24 -1.22 21.99 -5.01
CA SER A 24 -2.63 21.55 -4.98
C SER A 24 -3.48 22.40 -4.04
N LEU A 25 -2.98 22.76 -2.86
CA LEU A 25 -3.71 23.64 -1.92
C LEU A 25 -3.91 25.06 -2.48
N THR A 26 -2.92 25.62 -3.19
CA THR A 26 -3.08 26.92 -3.85
C THR A 26 -4.17 26.87 -4.91
N PHE A 27 -4.23 25.81 -5.73
CA PHE A 27 -5.31 25.65 -6.71
C PHE A 27 -6.68 25.48 -6.05
N VAL A 28 -6.78 24.75 -4.94
CA VAL A 28 -8.02 24.67 -4.16
C VAL A 28 -8.46 26.05 -3.68
N ALA A 29 -7.54 26.84 -3.11
CA ALA A 29 -7.82 28.21 -2.68
C ALA A 29 -8.28 29.11 -3.85
N MET A 30 -7.59 29.03 -5.01
CA MET A 30 -8.00 29.74 -6.22
C MET A 30 -9.41 29.32 -6.68
N GLY A 31 -9.74 28.03 -6.60
CA GLY A 31 -11.08 27.53 -6.91
C GLY A 31 -12.17 28.16 -6.04
N PHE A 32 -11.91 28.35 -4.74
CA PHE A 32 -12.84 29.07 -3.85
C PHE A 32 -13.02 30.55 -4.26
N PHE A 33 -11.95 31.23 -4.69
CA PHE A 33 -12.04 32.60 -5.21
C PHE A 33 -12.76 32.70 -6.56
N LEU A 34 -12.74 31.63 -7.36
CA LEU A 34 -13.43 31.57 -8.66
C LEU A 34 -14.91 31.24 -8.52
N LEU A 35 -15.31 30.52 -7.46
CA LEU A 35 -16.68 30.08 -7.23
C LEU A 35 -17.76 31.19 -7.37
N PRO A 36 -17.53 32.44 -6.90
CA PRO A 36 -18.51 33.53 -7.07
C PRO A 36 -18.60 34.07 -8.50
N LYS A 37 -17.54 33.93 -9.31
CA LYS A 37 -17.44 34.48 -10.67
C LYS A 37 -17.84 33.47 -11.74
N ASN A 38 -17.41 32.21 -11.58
CA ASN A 38 -17.73 31.10 -12.45
C ASN A 38 -17.81 29.83 -11.58
N ARG A 39 -19.05 29.41 -11.30
CA ARG A 39 -19.32 28.28 -10.40
C ARG A 39 -18.74 26.98 -10.93
N ASP A 40 -18.91 26.70 -12.21
CA ASP A 40 -18.50 25.45 -12.85
C ASP A 40 -16.98 25.27 -12.78
N VAL A 41 -16.24 26.31 -13.19
CA VAL A 41 -14.77 26.32 -13.12
C VAL A 41 -14.29 26.20 -11.68
N GLY A 42 -14.93 26.91 -10.74
CA GLY A 42 -14.60 26.84 -9.31
C GLY A 42 -14.80 25.43 -8.74
N ILE A 43 -15.95 24.80 -8.99
CA ILE A 43 -16.29 23.45 -8.52
C ILE A 43 -15.29 22.43 -9.07
N VAL A 44 -15.04 22.43 -10.38
CA VAL A 44 -14.07 21.52 -11.03
C VAL A 44 -12.68 21.67 -10.43
N THR A 45 -12.22 22.92 -10.25
CA THR A 45 -10.90 23.22 -9.69
C THR A 45 -10.79 22.72 -8.26
N ILE A 46 -11.77 23.01 -7.40
CA ILE A 46 -11.78 22.56 -6.00
C ILE A 46 -11.82 21.04 -5.92
N ALA A 47 -12.67 20.38 -6.71
CA ALA A 47 -12.82 18.94 -6.67
C ALA A 47 -11.54 18.22 -7.10
N PHE A 48 -11.00 18.57 -8.27
CA PHE A 48 -9.81 17.92 -8.81
C PHE A 48 -8.58 18.15 -7.93
N PHE A 49 -8.26 19.41 -7.65
CA PHE A 49 -7.09 19.74 -6.85
C PHE A 49 -7.29 19.41 -5.36
N GLY A 50 -8.53 19.33 -4.89
CA GLY A 50 -8.86 18.87 -3.54
C GLY A 50 -8.53 17.40 -3.34
N VAL A 51 -8.86 16.55 -4.31
CA VAL A 51 -8.45 15.14 -4.31
C VAL A 51 -6.93 15.02 -4.33
N CYS A 52 -6.23 15.76 -5.21
CA CYS A 52 -4.77 15.79 -5.25
C CYS A 52 -4.17 16.23 -3.90
N ALA A 53 -4.63 17.35 -3.34
CA ALA A 53 -4.18 17.86 -2.05
C ALA A 53 -4.38 16.81 -0.95
N GLY A 54 -5.55 16.17 -0.90
CA GLY A 54 -5.85 15.09 0.05
C GLY A 54 -4.88 13.91 -0.08
N THR A 55 -4.56 13.47 -1.30
CA THR A 55 -3.57 12.38 -1.52
C THR A 55 -2.15 12.76 -1.11
N PHE A 56 -1.69 13.98 -1.38
CA PHE A 56 -0.36 14.42 -0.98
C PHE A 56 -0.25 14.63 0.53
N LEU A 57 -1.27 15.25 1.15
CA LEU A 57 -1.30 15.43 2.60
C LEU A 57 -1.33 14.09 3.34
N THR A 58 -2.17 13.14 2.91
CA THR A 58 -2.19 11.79 3.53
C THR A 58 -0.87 11.07 3.37
N THR A 59 -0.18 11.23 2.23
CA THR A 59 1.18 10.71 2.02
C THR A 59 2.19 11.35 2.97
N ILE A 60 2.18 12.68 3.11
CA ILE A 60 3.04 13.41 4.05
C ILE A 60 2.80 12.95 5.49
N PHE A 61 1.54 12.88 5.92
CA PHE A 61 1.19 12.44 7.27
C PHE A 61 1.63 11.00 7.54
N ARG A 62 1.43 10.08 6.57
CA ARG A 62 1.95 8.71 6.66
C ARG A 62 3.47 8.71 6.87
N LYS A 63 4.20 9.40 6.00
CA LYS A 63 5.68 9.49 6.06
C LYS A 63 6.18 10.10 7.36
N LEU A 64 5.53 11.14 7.86
CA LEU A 64 5.84 11.74 9.16
C LEU A 64 5.61 10.76 10.31
N ARG A 65 4.53 9.98 10.27
CA ARG A 65 4.24 8.95 11.26
C ARG A 65 5.26 7.81 11.22
N GLU A 66 5.54 7.28 10.02
CA GLU A 66 6.45 6.15 9.83
C GLU A 66 7.91 6.51 10.12
N SER A 67 8.37 7.71 9.75
CA SER A 67 9.75 8.16 10.06
C SER A 67 10.02 8.43 11.55
N LYS A 68 8.97 8.52 12.36
CA LYS A 68 9.06 8.64 13.82
C LYS A 68 8.95 7.29 14.53
N PHE A 69 8.73 6.21 13.78
CA PHE A 69 8.61 4.88 14.37
C PHE A 69 9.89 4.51 15.12
N GLN A 70 9.72 3.96 16.32
CA GLN A 70 10.78 3.42 17.16
C GLN A 70 10.37 2.00 17.56
N SER A 71 11.25 1.04 17.32
CA SER A 71 11.03 -0.36 17.65
C SER A 71 11.15 -0.54 19.16
N ILE A 72 10.04 -0.40 19.89
CA ILE A 72 10.00 -0.63 21.35
C ILE A 72 9.62 -2.09 21.63
N SER A 73 8.81 -2.69 20.76
CA SER A 73 8.61 -4.13 20.54
C SER A 73 7.43 -4.27 19.58
N VAL A 74 7.51 -5.20 18.62
CA VAL A 74 6.38 -5.55 17.75
C VAL A 74 6.05 -7.01 17.98
N GLY A 75 4.88 -7.27 18.56
CA GLY A 75 4.29 -8.61 18.66
C GLY A 75 3.19 -8.76 17.61
N VAL A 76 3.14 -9.93 16.97
CA VAL A 76 2.08 -10.27 16.01
C VAL A 76 1.41 -11.56 16.46
N SER A 77 0.09 -11.63 16.34
CA SER A 77 -0.68 -12.86 16.59
C SER A 77 -0.36 -13.89 15.51
N GLY A 78 0.16 -15.05 15.91
CA GLY A 78 0.46 -16.14 15.00
C GLY A 78 -0.79 -16.80 14.42
N GLY A 79 -0.67 -17.35 13.21
CA GLY A 79 -1.72 -18.13 12.55
C GLY A 79 -2.90 -17.33 11.96
N VAL A 80 -2.92 -16.00 12.10
CA VAL A 80 -4.02 -15.15 11.63
C VAL A 80 -3.77 -14.60 10.22
N ASP A 81 -4.79 -14.70 9.36
CA ASP A 81 -4.76 -14.08 8.03
C ASP A 81 -4.94 -12.57 8.08
N ILE A 82 -3.87 -11.84 7.78
CA ILE A 82 -3.93 -10.40 7.55
C ILE A 82 -4.35 -10.19 6.09
N LYS A 83 -5.63 -9.84 5.89
CA LYS A 83 -6.22 -9.64 4.56
C LYS A 83 -6.11 -8.18 4.10
N PRO A 84 -5.97 -7.92 2.79
CA PRO A 84 -6.08 -6.58 2.23
C PRO A 84 -7.45 -5.95 2.56
N SER A 85 -7.45 -4.66 2.86
CA SER A 85 -8.66 -3.89 3.15
C SER A 85 -9.48 -3.66 1.89
N ARG A 86 -10.65 -4.30 1.80
CA ARG A 86 -11.63 -4.05 0.73
C ARG A 86 -12.23 -2.65 0.80
N LEU A 87 -12.33 -2.08 2.00
CA LEU A 87 -12.85 -0.73 2.22
C LEU A 87 -12.03 0.30 1.42
N ARG A 88 -10.71 0.15 1.35
CA ARG A 88 -9.85 1.07 0.60
C ARG A 88 -10.17 1.07 -0.89
N VAL A 89 -10.46 -0.10 -1.47
CA VAL A 89 -10.82 -0.20 -2.88
C VAL A 89 -12.19 0.41 -3.13
N TRP A 90 -13.15 0.19 -2.23
CA TRP A 90 -14.46 0.87 -2.27
C TRP A 90 -14.32 2.39 -2.22
N LEU A 91 -13.53 2.92 -1.29
CA LEU A 91 -13.30 4.36 -1.17
C LEU A 91 -12.64 4.94 -2.42
N MET A 92 -11.66 4.23 -3.01
CA MET A 92 -11.04 4.65 -4.26
C MET A 92 -12.05 4.66 -5.42
N ALA A 93 -12.86 3.61 -5.53
CA ALA A 93 -13.87 3.50 -6.58
C ALA A 93 -14.90 4.62 -6.47
N PHE A 94 -15.44 4.87 -5.27
CA PHE A 94 -16.39 5.94 -5.03
C PHE A 94 -15.77 7.31 -5.30
N LEU A 95 -14.54 7.55 -4.84
CA LEU A 95 -13.80 8.79 -5.10
C LEU A 95 -13.65 9.06 -6.60
N LEU A 96 -13.28 8.05 -7.39
CA LEU A 96 -13.13 8.18 -8.84
C LEU A 96 -14.47 8.43 -9.54
N ILE A 97 -15.54 7.72 -9.15
CA ILE A 97 -16.89 7.96 -9.68
C ILE A 97 -17.32 9.39 -9.36
N SER A 98 -17.25 9.80 -8.09
CA SER A 98 -17.66 11.15 -7.67
C SER A 98 -16.86 12.22 -8.38
N LEU A 99 -15.53 12.08 -8.45
CA LEU A 99 -14.67 13.05 -9.13
C LEU A 99 -14.98 13.11 -10.63
N GLY A 100 -15.03 11.97 -11.32
CA GLY A 100 -15.34 11.92 -12.75
C GLY A 100 -16.72 12.49 -13.08
N THR A 101 -17.72 12.21 -12.24
CA THR A 101 -19.07 12.79 -12.40
C THR A 101 -19.07 14.30 -12.19
N ILE A 102 -18.38 14.82 -11.15
CA ILE A 102 -18.27 16.27 -10.94
C ILE A 102 -17.60 16.92 -12.15
N LEU A 103 -16.51 16.32 -12.67
CA LEU A 103 -15.81 16.82 -13.84
C LEU A 103 -16.67 16.75 -15.10
N ALA A 104 -17.53 15.75 -15.27
CA ALA A 104 -18.40 15.63 -16.43
C ALA A 104 -19.58 16.62 -16.38
N VAL A 105 -20.15 16.86 -15.19
CA VAL A 105 -21.34 17.72 -15.03
C VAL A 105 -20.97 19.20 -15.03
N PHE A 106 -19.84 19.57 -14.41
CA PHE A 106 -19.40 20.97 -14.28
C PHE A 106 -18.25 21.30 -15.25
N GLY A 107 -17.92 20.38 -16.16
CA GLY A 107 -16.78 20.48 -17.07
C GLY A 107 -17.05 21.13 -18.42
N ASP A 108 -18.29 21.54 -18.71
CA ASP A 108 -18.71 21.99 -20.05
C ASP A 108 -17.94 23.22 -20.54
N SER A 109 -17.41 24.03 -19.63
CA SER A 109 -16.58 25.20 -19.95
C SER A 109 -15.15 24.83 -20.37
N TYR A 110 -14.73 23.57 -20.22
CA TYR A 110 -13.39 23.09 -20.55
C TYR A 110 -13.34 22.45 -21.94
N PRO A 111 -12.14 22.33 -22.55
CA PRO A 111 -11.98 21.65 -23.82
C PRO A 111 -12.52 20.22 -23.79
N PHE A 112 -13.02 19.75 -24.93
CA PHE A 112 -13.58 18.40 -25.12
C PHE A 112 -12.71 17.26 -24.53
N LEU A 113 -11.38 17.41 -24.57
CA LEU A 113 -10.44 16.45 -23.99
C LEU A 113 -10.63 16.26 -22.48
N LEU A 114 -10.99 17.31 -21.73
CA LEU A 114 -11.25 17.23 -20.29
C LEU A 114 -12.55 16.48 -20.01
N GLY A 115 -13.56 16.62 -20.88
CA GLY A 115 -14.79 15.83 -20.83
C GLY A 115 -14.51 14.33 -21.03
N ILE A 116 -13.69 13.97 -22.03
CA ILE A 116 -13.26 12.56 -22.22
C ILE A 116 -12.58 12.05 -20.96
N LEU A 117 -11.64 12.83 -20.39
CA LEU A 117 -10.92 12.43 -19.19
C LEU A 117 -11.87 12.21 -17.99
N ALA A 118 -12.88 13.06 -17.84
CA ALA A 118 -13.90 12.91 -16.80
C ALA A 118 -14.64 11.57 -16.89
N TYR A 119 -15.09 11.20 -18.09
CA TYR A 119 -15.74 9.91 -18.34
C TYR A 119 -14.80 8.73 -18.13
N VAL A 120 -13.53 8.84 -18.52
CA VAL A 120 -12.53 7.80 -18.28
C VAL A 120 -12.30 7.60 -16.77
N ILE A 121 -12.17 8.68 -15.99
CA ILE A 121 -12.01 8.62 -14.53
C ILE A 121 -13.24 7.95 -13.89
N ALA A 122 -14.45 8.39 -14.23
CA ALA A 122 -15.67 7.79 -13.73
C ALA A 122 -15.78 6.30 -14.13
N GLY A 123 -15.44 5.98 -15.38
CA GLY A 123 -15.43 4.63 -15.94
C GLY A 123 -14.49 3.69 -15.18
N PHE A 124 -13.29 4.15 -14.81
CA PHE A 124 -12.39 3.37 -13.96
C PHE A 124 -12.98 3.12 -12.57
N GLY A 125 -13.65 4.12 -11.98
CA GLY A 125 -14.35 3.93 -10.71
C GLY A 125 -15.48 2.89 -10.81
N ILE A 126 -16.30 2.94 -11.87
CA ILE A 126 -17.35 1.94 -12.13
C ILE A 126 -16.75 0.55 -12.35
N LEU A 127 -15.67 0.46 -13.13
CA LEU A 127 -14.96 -0.80 -13.35
C LEU A 127 -14.45 -1.38 -12.04
N LEU A 128 -13.88 -0.56 -11.14
CA LEU A 128 -13.46 -1.04 -9.82
C LEU A 128 -14.65 -1.56 -9.00
N VAL A 129 -15.79 -0.87 -8.98
CA VAL A 129 -17.00 -1.36 -8.32
C VAL A 129 -17.41 -2.73 -8.88
N ALA A 130 -17.47 -2.87 -10.21
CA ALA A 130 -17.78 -4.15 -10.85
C ALA A 130 -16.78 -5.23 -10.44
N MET A 131 -15.48 -4.92 -10.43
CA MET A 131 -14.45 -5.86 -10.00
C MET A 131 -14.61 -6.32 -8.55
N ILE A 132 -15.04 -5.43 -7.65
CA ILE A 132 -15.37 -5.79 -6.26
C ILE A 132 -16.57 -6.73 -6.22
N LEU A 133 -17.67 -6.38 -6.91
CA LEU A 133 -18.91 -7.14 -6.92
C LEU A 133 -18.73 -8.55 -7.50
N PHE A 134 -17.92 -8.69 -8.55
CA PHE A 134 -17.59 -9.97 -9.17
C PHE A 134 -16.45 -10.73 -8.44
N GLY A 135 -15.94 -10.21 -7.32
CA GLY A 135 -14.87 -10.87 -6.55
C GLY A 135 -13.57 -11.08 -7.32
N THR A 136 -13.31 -10.24 -8.32
CA THR A 136 -12.13 -10.36 -9.20
C THR A 136 -10.89 -9.71 -8.61
N ILE A 137 -11.05 -8.84 -7.61
CA ILE A 137 -9.92 -8.22 -6.91
C ILE A 137 -9.08 -9.31 -6.24
N PRO A 138 -7.76 -9.31 -6.46
CA PRO A 138 -6.88 -10.31 -5.88
C PRO A 138 -6.99 -10.32 -4.36
N VAL A 139 -7.57 -11.41 -3.86
CA VAL A 139 -7.56 -11.80 -2.45
C VAL A 139 -6.24 -12.50 -2.19
N GLY A 140 -5.38 -11.84 -1.42
CA GLY A 140 -4.21 -12.46 -0.81
C GLY A 140 -4.31 -12.36 0.70
N PHE A 141 -3.31 -12.89 1.39
CA PHE A 141 -3.15 -12.68 2.82
C PHE A 141 -1.66 -12.70 3.18
N LEU A 142 -1.34 -12.16 4.34
CA LEU A 142 -0.05 -12.36 5.00
C LEU A 142 -0.33 -13.08 6.31
N ARG A 143 0.48 -14.07 6.66
CA ARG A 143 0.33 -14.81 7.91
C ARG A 143 1.70 -15.10 8.50
N PHE A 144 1.79 -14.95 9.81
CA PHE A 144 2.98 -15.26 10.60
C PHE A 144 2.78 -16.65 11.20
N ASP A 145 3.51 -17.64 10.70
CA ASP A 145 3.49 -18.98 11.24
C ASP A 145 4.83 -19.31 11.92
N PRO A 146 4.87 -20.28 12.85
CA PRO A 146 6.10 -20.67 13.53
C PRO A 146 7.20 -21.17 12.58
N ASP A 147 6.80 -21.86 11.51
CA ASP A 147 7.68 -22.42 10.48
C ASP A 147 8.12 -21.39 9.44
N GLY A 148 7.37 -20.30 9.26
CA GLY A 148 7.75 -19.25 8.32
C GLY A 148 6.71 -18.15 8.13
N PHE A 149 7.03 -17.24 7.23
CA PHE A 149 6.12 -16.19 6.78
C PHE A 149 5.33 -16.68 5.56
N ARG A 150 4.00 -16.73 5.65
CA ARG A 150 3.14 -17.13 4.55
C ARG A 150 2.61 -15.93 3.78
N ILE A 151 2.75 -16.00 2.45
CA ILE A 151 2.19 -15.04 1.51
C ILE A 151 1.13 -15.77 0.67
N GLY A 152 -0.13 -15.50 0.97
CA GLY A 152 -1.27 -16.03 0.24
C GLY A 152 -1.51 -15.26 -1.06
N ARG A 153 -1.68 -16.00 -2.16
CA ARG A 153 -2.23 -15.52 -3.43
C ARG A 153 -3.63 -16.13 -3.62
N ARG A 154 -4.33 -15.73 -4.69
CA ARG A 154 -5.72 -16.18 -4.94
C ARG A 154 -5.85 -17.70 -5.09
N LYS A 155 -4.86 -18.38 -5.66
CA LYS A 155 -4.92 -19.82 -5.99
C LYS A 155 -3.89 -20.68 -5.25
N TRP A 156 -2.93 -20.06 -4.59
CA TRP A 156 -1.78 -20.76 -4.01
C TRP A 156 -1.14 -19.88 -2.93
N THR A 157 -0.36 -20.49 -2.05
CA THR A 157 0.33 -19.82 -0.94
C THR A 157 1.81 -20.14 -1.01
N ILE A 158 2.66 -19.17 -0.65
CA ILE A 158 4.11 -19.37 -0.47
C ILE A 158 4.40 -19.36 1.02
N LEU A 159 5.12 -20.38 1.49
CA LEU A 159 5.77 -20.38 2.79
C LEU A 159 7.24 -19.99 2.61
N LEU A 160 7.64 -18.92 3.27
CA LEU A 160 9.01 -18.45 3.35
C LEU A 160 9.57 -18.83 4.72
N PRO A 161 10.44 -19.85 4.84
CA PRO A 161 11.06 -20.19 6.12
C PRO A 161 11.81 -18.97 6.68
N TRP A 162 11.69 -18.74 7.99
CA TRP A 162 12.33 -17.59 8.65
C TRP A 162 13.83 -17.52 8.38
N ASP A 163 14.50 -18.67 8.34
CA ASP A 163 15.95 -18.77 8.16
C ASP A 163 16.40 -18.43 6.73
N GLU A 164 15.50 -18.52 5.75
CA GLU A 164 15.77 -18.18 4.35
C GLU A 164 15.58 -16.69 4.05
N ILE A 165 14.93 -15.93 4.94
CA ILE A 165 14.79 -14.49 4.76
C ILE A 165 16.16 -13.87 5.07
N ALA A 166 16.87 -13.39 4.04
CA ALA A 166 18.17 -12.76 4.16
C ALA A 166 18.04 -11.36 4.76
N GLU A 167 17.12 -10.57 4.23
CA GLU A 167 16.98 -9.16 4.54
C GLU A 167 15.54 -8.68 4.41
N VAL A 168 15.16 -7.76 5.28
CA VAL A 168 13.85 -7.10 5.30
C VAL A 168 14.11 -5.60 5.32
N ARG A 169 13.52 -4.86 4.37
CA ARG A 169 13.62 -3.39 4.33
C ARG A 169 12.26 -2.76 4.23
N ALA A 170 11.95 -1.84 5.14
CA ALA A 170 10.85 -0.90 4.92
C ALA A 170 11.30 0.18 3.93
N GLY A 171 10.41 0.58 3.02
CA GLY A 171 10.71 1.59 2.03
C GLY A 171 9.47 2.06 1.30
N GLU A 172 9.68 2.61 0.10
CA GLU A 172 8.60 3.11 -0.74
C GLU A 172 8.75 2.69 -2.19
N PHE A 173 7.61 2.37 -2.80
CA PHE A 173 7.50 2.15 -4.25
C PHE A 173 6.43 3.08 -4.80
N ASN A 174 6.79 4.00 -5.70
CA ASN A 174 5.87 5.00 -6.26
C ASN A 174 5.03 5.73 -5.17
N SER A 175 5.68 6.21 -4.11
CA SER A 175 5.06 6.87 -2.95
C SER A 175 4.11 5.99 -2.10
N ASN A 176 4.02 4.69 -2.37
CA ASN A 176 3.30 3.72 -1.54
C ASN A 176 4.27 3.09 -0.53
N ALA A 177 3.83 2.95 0.71
CA ALA A 177 4.58 2.23 1.73
C ALA A 177 4.73 0.75 1.33
N ALA A 178 5.96 0.25 1.38
CA ALA A 178 6.29 -1.09 0.97
C ALA A 178 7.27 -1.75 1.95
N VAL A 179 7.20 -3.07 2.06
CA VAL A 179 8.25 -3.91 2.64
C VAL A 179 8.86 -4.74 1.53
N PHE A 180 10.18 -4.70 1.43
CA PHE A 180 10.97 -5.46 0.49
C PHE A 180 11.64 -6.63 1.23
N LEU A 181 11.47 -7.83 0.70
CA LEU A 181 12.07 -9.05 1.24
C LEU A 181 13.10 -9.60 0.26
N PHE A 182 14.23 -10.03 0.82
CA PHE A 182 15.30 -10.70 0.12
C PHE A 182 15.50 -12.07 0.76
N LEU A 183 15.80 -13.06 -0.07
CA LEU A 183 15.95 -14.46 0.33
C LEU A 183 17.41 -14.88 0.13
N ARG A 184 17.89 -15.79 0.97
CA ARG A 184 19.23 -16.40 0.85
C ARG A 184 19.27 -17.41 -0.28
N SER A 185 18.25 -18.27 -0.30
CA SER A 185 18.06 -19.31 -1.31
C SER A 185 16.59 -19.48 -1.62
N TYR A 186 16.30 -20.16 -2.73
CA TYR A 186 14.95 -20.55 -3.11
C TYR A 186 14.64 -22.01 -2.77
N ASP A 187 15.63 -22.79 -2.33
CA ASP A 187 15.52 -24.25 -2.27
C ASP A 187 14.55 -24.73 -1.19
N ARG A 188 14.39 -23.93 -0.13
CA ARG A 188 13.52 -24.29 1.02
C ARG A 188 12.17 -23.58 1.02
N ILE A 189 11.89 -22.73 0.04
CA ILE A 189 10.55 -22.16 -0.08
C ILE A 189 9.57 -23.28 -0.45
N ARG A 190 8.35 -23.23 0.08
CA ARG A 190 7.31 -24.20 -0.26
C ARG A 190 6.10 -23.49 -0.80
N THR A 191 5.40 -24.12 -1.74
CA THR A 191 4.11 -23.63 -2.22
C THR A 191 3.01 -24.62 -1.94
N GLU A 192 1.83 -24.10 -1.63
CA GLU A 192 0.62 -24.89 -1.46
C GLU A 192 -0.42 -24.38 -2.46
N PRO A 193 -0.78 -25.16 -3.50
CA PRO A 193 -0.23 -26.48 -3.90
C PRO A 193 1.22 -26.44 -4.46
N GLU A 194 1.93 -27.58 -4.42
CA GLU A 194 3.34 -27.70 -4.86
C GLU A 194 3.56 -27.43 -6.35
N GLU A 195 2.56 -27.69 -7.20
CA GLU A 195 2.61 -27.44 -8.65
C GLU A 195 2.89 -25.97 -9.01
N PHE A 196 2.63 -25.04 -8.07
CA PHE A 196 2.88 -23.61 -8.26
C PHE A 196 4.33 -23.20 -7.95
N TYR A 197 5.21 -24.11 -7.55
CA TYR A 197 6.59 -23.80 -7.18
C TYR A 197 7.34 -23.06 -8.29
N GLN A 198 7.32 -23.57 -9.53
CA GLN A 198 7.99 -22.92 -10.67
C GLN A 198 7.42 -21.52 -10.96
N LYS A 199 6.11 -21.36 -10.79
CA LYS A 199 5.45 -20.06 -10.94
C LYS A 199 5.90 -19.08 -9.85
N ALA A 200 6.10 -19.56 -8.62
CA ALA A 200 6.61 -18.77 -7.52
C ALA A 200 8.03 -18.28 -7.77
N ILE A 201 8.91 -19.16 -8.25
CA ILE A 201 10.27 -18.82 -8.64
C ILE A 201 10.27 -17.77 -9.75
N GLN A 202 9.44 -17.95 -10.78
CA GLN A 202 9.32 -16.96 -11.85
C GLN A 202 8.82 -15.60 -11.33
N GLU A 203 7.87 -15.57 -10.40
CA GLU A 203 7.40 -14.34 -9.75
C GLU A 203 8.53 -13.65 -8.98
N ILE A 204 9.33 -14.41 -8.22
CA ILE A 204 10.49 -13.91 -7.47
C ILE A 204 11.53 -13.29 -8.40
N LEU A 205 11.95 -14.02 -9.44
CA LEU A 205 12.96 -13.55 -10.40
C LEU A 205 12.45 -12.34 -11.19
N SER A 206 11.18 -12.32 -11.57
CA SER A 206 10.57 -11.16 -12.21
C SER A 206 10.52 -9.96 -11.25
N SER A 207 10.15 -10.17 -9.99
CA SER A 207 10.13 -9.11 -8.98
C SER A 207 11.54 -8.53 -8.77
N GLU A 208 12.56 -9.38 -8.74
CA GLU A 208 13.96 -8.94 -8.64
C GLU A 208 14.36 -8.07 -9.82
N GLY A 209 14.08 -8.51 -11.06
CA GLY A 209 14.43 -7.75 -12.26
C GLY A 209 13.72 -6.39 -12.38
N TRP A 210 12.47 -6.29 -11.92
CA TRP A 210 11.67 -5.06 -12.05
C TRP A 210 11.78 -4.11 -10.86
N ILE A 211 11.88 -4.65 -9.64
CA ILE A 211 11.76 -3.88 -8.39
C ILE A 211 13.10 -3.89 -7.62
N GLY A 212 13.99 -4.85 -7.89
CA GLY A 212 15.22 -5.05 -7.15
C GLY A 212 15.02 -5.75 -5.81
N SER A 213 13.96 -6.57 -5.67
CA SER A 213 13.68 -7.38 -4.47
C SER A 213 12.90 -8.65 -4.82
N HIS A 214 13.07 -9.74 -4.06
CA HIS A 214 12.35 -10.99 -4.30
C HIS A 214 10.84 -10.88 -4.03
N PHE A 215 10.45 -10.14 -2.99
CA PHE A 215 9.05 -9.80 -2.76
C PHE A 215 8.90 -8.34 -2.36
N MET A 216 7.87 -7.69 -2.91
CA MET A 216 7.40 -6.37 -2.50
C MET A 216 5.98 -6.47 -1.94
N ILE A 217 5.81 -6.06 -0.69
CA ILE A 217 4.51 -6.04 0.00
C ILE A 217 4.07 -4.58 0.17
N LEU A 218 3.05 -4.16 -0.56
CA LEU A 218 2.43 -2.84 -0.39
C LEU A 218 1.59 -2.82 0.90
N THR A 219 2.19 -2.39 2.01
CA THR A 219 1.60 -2.52 3.36
C THR A 219 0.34 -1.69 3.52
N SER A 220 0.20 -0.61 2.74
CA SER A 220 -0.99 0.22 2.72
C SER A 220 -2.24 -0.57 2.25
N ASN A 221 -2.08 -1.66 1.49
CA ASN A 221 -3.20 -2.53 1.12
C ASN A 221 -3.74 -3.32 2.32
N TYR A 222 -2.89 -3.60 3.30
CA TYR A 222 -3.21 -4.33 4.52
C TYR A 222 -3.53 -3.40 5.70
N GLY A 223 -3.51 -2.08 5.50
CA GLY A 223 -3.69 -1.11 6.58
C GLY A 223 -2.53 -1.08 7.58
N MET A 224 -1.36 -1.61 7.21
CA MET A 224 -0.20 -1.72 8.10
C MET A 224 0.89 -0.69 7.77
N SER A 225 1.60 -0.26 8.82
CA SER A 225 2.82 0.54 8.71
C SER A 225 3.96 -0.32 8.15
N SER A 226 4.72 0.22 7.19
CA SER A 226 5.86 -0.53 6.62
C SER A 226 6.97 -0.82 7.64
N PRO A 227 7.39 0.11 8.52
CA PRO A 227 8.26 -0.20 9.66
C PRO A 227 7.74 -1.32 10.55
N VAL A 228 6.44 -1.33 10.87
CA VAL A 228 5.86 -2.34 11.78
C VAL A 228 5.98 -3.74 11.19
N LEU A 229 5.62 -3.91 9.92
CA LEU A 229 5.74 -5.19 9.24
C LEU A 229 7.21 -5.62 9.10
N ALA A 230 8.11 -4.68 8.77
CA ALA A 230 9.53 -4.98 8.64
C ALA A 230 10.14 -5.46 9.96
N GLU A 231 9.90 -4.76 11.06
CA GLU A 231 10.39 -5.12 12.39
C GLU A 231 9.79 -6.42 12.89
N ALA A 232 8.50 -6.70 12.61
CA ALA A 232 7.88 -7.96 12.96
C ALA A 232 8.60 -9.14 12.28
N ILE A 233 8.82 -9.04 10.96
CA ILE A 233 9.52 -10.09 10.20
C ILE A 233 10.97 -10.21 10.68
N GLU A 234 11.67 -9.08 10.89
CA GLU A 234 13.07 -9.10 11.36
C GLU A 234 13.19 -9.70 12.76
N ARG A 235 12.21 -9.49 13.65
CA ARG A 235 12.17 -10.14 14.98
C ARG A 235 12.09 -11.66 14.87
N TYR A 236 11.12 -12.20 14.13
CA TYR A 236 10.96 -13.66 14.03
C TYR A 236 12.06 -14.33 13.21
N LYS A 237 12.66 -13.61 12.26
CA LYS A 237 13.89 -14.02 11.57
C LYS A 237 15.08 -14.11 12.53
N SER A 238 15.34 -13.06 13.31
CA SER A 238 16.56 -12.94 14.14
C SER A 238 16.49 -13.62 15.50
N GLN A 239 15.29 -13.86 16.03
CA GLN A 239 15.06 -14.44 17.37
C GLN A 239 14.21 -15.71 17.24
N PRO A 240 14.85 -16.90 17.10
CA PRO A 240 14.12 -18.16 17.01
C PRO A 240 13.19 -18.44 18.18
N GLU A 241 13.57 -18.03 19.40
CA GLU A 241 12.76 -18.19 20.61
C GLU A 241 11.42 -17.44 20.52
N ALA A 242 11.38 -16.29 19.84
CA ALA A 242 10.15 -15.52 19.65
C ALA A 242 9.14 -16.25 18.75
N ARG A 243 9.58 -17.23 17.93
CA ARG A 243 8.69 -18.00 17.05
C ARG A 243 7.71 -18.87 17.85
N GLU A 244 8.04 -19.23 19.09
CA GLU A 244 7.11 -19.96 19.97
C GLU A 244 5.87 -19.14 20.35
N GLU A 245 5.98 -17.80 20.37
CA GLU A 245 4.83 -16.91 20.62
C GLU A 245 3.75 -17.11 19.54
N LEU A 246 4.16 -17.38 18.29
CA LEU A 246 3.25 -17.63 17.17
C LEU A 246 2.44 -18.94 17.34
N ASN A 247 2.96 -19.90 18.12
CA ASN A 247 2.23 -21.12 18.46
C ASN A 247 1.19 -20.88 19.55
N ARG A 248 1.51 -20.11 20.59
CA ARG A 248 0.62 -19.90 21.74
C ARG A 248 -0.66 -19.16 21.34
N THR A 249 -0.55 -18.15 20.49
CA THR A 249 -1.73 -17.38 20.04
C THR A 249 -2.66 -18.17 19.11
N ARG A 250 -2.19 -19.29 18.54
CA ARG A 250 -3.02 -20.18 17.70
C ARG A 250 -4.00 -21.03 18.50
N ILE A 251 -3.72 -21.29 19.78
CA ILE A 251 -4.50 -22.20 20.63
C ILE A 251 -5.61 -21.47 21.40
N GLU A 252 -5.49 -20.15 21.58
CA GLU A 252 -6.44 -19.32 22.33
C GLU A 252 -7.56 -18.71 21.45
N MET A 253 -7.65 -19.06 20.17
CA MET A 253 -8.73 -18.70 19.24
C MET A 253 -9.48 -19.95 18.75
#